data_AF-A0A7C5YTN7-F1
#
_entry.id   AF-A0A7C5YTN7-F1
#
_cell.length_a   1.000
_cell.length_b   1.000
_cell.length_c   1.000
_cell.angle_alpha   90.00
_cell.angle_beta   90.00
_cell.angle_gamma   90.00
#
_symmetry.space_group_name_H-M   'P 1'
#
loop_
_entity.id
_entity.type
_entity.pdbx_description
1 polymer ?
#
loop_
_entity_poly.entity_id
_entity_poly.type
_entity_poly.pdbx_seq_one_letter_code
_entity_poly.pdbx_strand_id
1 'polypeptide(L)'
;MKNGERFIKVLRETTPKKPVVILKSGRTPFGQKATLSHTGSLSGEDGIYDAVFHQTGAIRAQNLIEMIELVKVISSQPVMRGKKIGVLTTSGSIGAMTADAIYKEG
;
A
#
# COMPACT_ATOMS: atom_id res chain seq x y z
N MET A 1 -9.94 -16.32 -2.93
CA MET A 1 -10.70 -15.09 -3.28
C MET A 1 -11.79 -15.44 -4.28
N LYS A 2 -13.07 -15.17 -3.99
CA LYS A 2 -14.20 -15.69 -4.81
C LYS A 2 -14.36 -15.00 -6.19
N ASN A 3 -13.78 -13.81 -6.42
CA ASN A 3 -13.88 -13.07 -7.69
C ASN A 3 -12.54 -12.40 -8.08
N GLY A 4 -11.48 -13.21 -8.17
CA GLY A 4 -10.10 -12.80 -8.50
C GLY A 4 -10.00 -11.85 -9.69
N GLU A 5 -10.46 -12.31 -10.84
CA GLU A 5 -10.34 -11.60 -12.12
C GLU A 5 -11.04 -10.24 -12.11
N ARG A 6 -12.26 -10.19 -11.58
CA ARG A 6 -13.03 -8.93 -11.49
C ARG A 6 -12.32 -7.89 -10.65
N PHE A 7 -11.74 -8.29 -9.52
CA PHE A 7 -10.99 -7.36 -8.66
C PHE A 7 -9.74 -6.83 -9.34
N ILE A 8 -8.96 -7.70 -10.01
CA ILE A 8 -7.78 -7.27 -10.77
C ILE A 8 -8.19 -6.31 -11.88
N LYS A 9 -9.27 -6.62 -12.62
CA LYS A 9 -9.82 -5.75 -13.66
C LYS A 9 -10.19 -4.37 -13.11
N VAL A 10 -10.97 -4.33 -12.03
CA VAL A 10 -11.41 -3.07 -11.41
C VAL A 10 -10.22 -2.26 -10.89
N LEU A 11 -9.23 -2.90 -10.28
CA LEU A 11 -8.01 -2.22 -9.84
C LEU A 11 -7.28 -1.58 -11.02
N ARG A 12 -7.02 -2.32 -12.10
CA ARG A 12 -6.36 -1.80 -13.32
C ARG A 12 -7.10 -0.60 -13.94
N GLU A 13 -8.42 -0.59 -13.89
CA GLU A 13 -9.23 0.50 -14.43
C GLU A 13 -9.29 1.73 -13.50
N THR A 14 -9.10 1.52 -12.20
CA THR A 14 -9.32 2.55 -11.16
C THR A 14 -8.02 3.24 -10.77
N THR A 15 -6.95 2.50 -10.51
CA THR A 15 -5.67 3.05 -10.00
C THR A 15 -5.07 4.16 -10.86
N PRO A 16 -5.21 4.20 -12.21
CA PRO A 16 -4.69 5.32 -12.99
C PRO A 16 -5.50 6.62 -12.81
N LYS A 17 -6.75 6.52 -12.34
CA LYS A 17 -7.68 7.66 -12.18
C LYS A 17 -7.77 8.12 -10.73
N LYS A 18 -7.69 7.18 -9.80
CA LYS A 18 -7.84 7.41 -8.37
C LYS A 18 -6.93 6.45 -7.61
N PRO A 19 -6.01 6.95 -6.76
CA PRO A 19 -5.17 6.08 -5.96
C PRO A 19 -6.01 5.15 -5.07
N VAL A 20 -5.62 3.88 -5.01
CA VAL A 20 -6.28 2.86 -4.20
C VAL A 20 -5.30 2.39 -3.14
N VAL A 21 -5.64 2.62 -1.87
CA VAL A 21 -4.86 2.15 -0.72
C VAL A 21 -5.55 0.92 -0.14
N ILE A 22 -4.79 -0.15 0.11
CA ILE A 22 -5.30 -1.43 0.61
C ILE A 22 -4.57 -1.81 1.89
N LEU A 23 -5.34 -2.08 2.95
CA LEU A 23 -4.87 -2.72 4.17
C LEU A 23 -5.33 -4.18 4.18
N LYS A 24 -4.38 -5.12 4.09
CA LYS A 24 -4.67 -6.56 4.03
C LYS A 24 -4.44 -7.21 5.39
N SER A 25 -5.46 -7.88 5.92
CA SER A 25 -5.35 -8.78 7.07
C SER A 25 -4.91 -10.19 6.66
N GLY A 26 -4.43 -10.99 7.60
CA GLY A 26 -4.06 -12.39 7.31
C GLY A 26 -2.84 -12.52 6.39
N ARG A 27 -1.80 -11.73 6.65
CA ARG A 27 -0.55 -11.70 5.87
C ARG A 27 0.44 -12.80 6.29
N THR A 28 0.36 -13.21 7.55
CA THR A 28 1.20 -14.23 8.18
C THR A 28 0.42 -15.52 8.41
N PRO A 29 1.07 -16.68 8.63
CA PRO A 29 0.37 -17.92 8.95
C PRO A 29 -0.58 -17.79 10.15
N PHE A 30 -0.15 -17.10 11.22
CA PHE A 30 -1.01 -16.82 12.38
C PHE A 30 -2.19 -15.93 12.02
N GLY A 31 -1.97 -14.88 11.23
CA GLY A 31 -3.02 -14.00 10.77
C GLY A 31 -4.03 -14.71 9.86
N GLN A 32 -3.57 -15.59 8.96
CA GLN A 32 -4.44 -16.39 8.09
C GLN A 32 -5.35 -17.29 8.92
N LYS A 33 -4.79 -17.96 9.94
CA LYS A 33 -5.55 -18.78 10.90
C LYS A 33 -6.59 -17.95 11.65
N ALA A 34 -6.20 -16.78 12.17
CA ALA A 34 -7.14 -15.88 12.84
C ALA A 34 -8.28 -15.41 11.91
N THR A 35 -7.94 -15.09 10.64
CA THR A 35 -8.92 -14.66 9.63
C THR A 35 -9.88 -15.81 9.27
N LEU A 36 -9.37 -17.03 9.19
CA LEU A 36 -10.17 -18.24 8.98
C LEU A 36 -11.16 -18.46 10.12
N SER A 37 -10.72 -18.36 11.36
CA SER A 37 -11.60 -18.47 12.54
C SER A 37 -12.68 -17.39 12.58
N HIS A 38 -12.35 -16.16 12.15
CA HIS A 38 -13.28 -15.04 12.19
C HIS A 38 -14.29 -15.05 11.03
N THR A 39 -13.85 -15.37 9.81
CA THR A 39 -14.68 -15.26 8.59
C THR A 39 -15.18 -16.59 8.05
N GLY A 40 -14.70 -17.71 8.59
CA GLY A 40 -14.97 -19.05 8.07
C GLY A 40 -14.33 -19.31 6.70
N SER A 41 -13.43 -18.43 6.22
CA SER A 41 -12.81 -18.54 4.90
C SER A 41 -11.30 -18.36 4.94
N LEU A 42 -10.59 -19.16 4.15
CA LEU A 42 -9.13 -19.05 4.05
C LEU A 42 -8.79 -17.73 3.36
N SER A 43 -8.01 -16.90 4.04
CA SER A 43 -7.40 -15.72 3.42
C SER A 43 -6.42 -16.20 2.36
N GLY A 44 -6.54 -15.68 1.13
CA GLY A 44 -5.64 -16.10 0.05
C GLY A 44 -4.18 -15.76 0.35
N GLU A 45 -3.26 -16.44 -0.34
CA GLU A 45 -1.82 -16.29 -0.15
C GLU A 45 -1.36 -14.85 -0.32
N ASP A 46 -0.55 -14.37 0.63
CA ASP A 46 -0.16 -12.97 0.70
C ASP A 46 0.68 -12.53 -0.51
N GLY A 47 1.57 -13.41 -0.99
CA GLY A 47 2.41 -13.14 -2.16
C GLY A 47 1.61 -12.92 -3.45
N ILE A 48 0.47 -13.60 -3.61
CA ILE A 48 -0.43 -13.38 -4.75
C ILE A 48 -1.05 -11.99 -4.69
N TYR A 49 -1.53 -11.58 -3.52
CA TYR A 49 -2.06 -10.23 -3.33
C TYR A 49 -1.00 -9.17 -3.57
N ASP A 50 0.22 -9.39 -3.10
CA ASP A 50 1.35 -8.48 -3.29
C ASP A 50 1.67 -8.28 -4.78
N ALA A 51 1.78 -9.38 -5.53
CA ALA A 51 1.98 -9.35 -6.98
C ALA A 51 0.83 -8.61 -7.71
N VAL A 52 -0.42 -8.85 -7.32
CA VAL A 52 -1.58 -8.14 -7.88
C VAL A 52 -1.50 -6.64 -7.60
N PHE A 53 -1.20 -6.24 -6.36
CA PHE A 53 -1.12 -4.82 -6.01
C PHE A 53 -0.01 -4.13 -6.81
N HIS A 54 1.16 -4.76 -6.92
CA HIS A 54 2.26 -4.27 -7.75
C HIS A 54 1.88 -4.12 -9.23
N GLN A 55 1.26 -5.15 -9.83
CA GLN A 55 0.85 -5.12 -11.24
C GLN A 55 -0.25 -4.10 -11.54
N THR A 56 -1.08 -3.79 -10.56
CA THR A 56 -2.21 -2.87 -10.73
C THR A 56 -1.89 -1.45 -10.28
N GLY A 57 -0.77 -1.21 -9.61
CA GLY A 57 -0.47 0.10 -9.01
C GLY A 57 -1.31 0.42 -7.77
N ALA A 58 -1.90 -0.59 -7.13
CA ALA A 58 -2.55 -0.40 -5.84
C ALA A 58 -1.48 -0.26 -4.74
N ILE A 59 -1.67 0.69 -3.83
CA ILE A 59 -0.73 0.97 -2.74
C ILE A 59 -1.10 0.11 -1.54
N ARG A 60 -0.16 -0.70 -1.08
CA ARG A 60 -0.36 -1.57 0.08
C ARG A 60 0.12 -0.86 1.35
N ALA A 61 -0.78 -0.60 2.28
CA ALA A 61 -0.41 -0.14 3.61
C ALA A 61 0.05 -1.31 4.50
N GLN A 62 1.13 -1.13 5.25
CA GLN A 62 1.65 -2.14 6.16
C GLN A 62 0.81 -2.26 7.43
N ASN A 63 0.24 -1.15 7.87
CA ASN A 63 -0.59 -1.06 9.07
C ASN A 63 -1.63 0.07 8.95
N LEU A 64 -2.46 0.19 10.00
CA LEU A 64 -3.53 1.18 10.03
C LEU A 64 -3.03 2.63 10.06
N ILE A 65 -1.92 2.90 10.76
CA ILE A 65 -1.34 4.25 10.87
C ILE A 65 -0.88 4.71 9.49
N GLU A 66 -0.09 3.88 8.82
CA GLU A 66 0.39 4.17 7.47
C GLU A 66 -0.76 4.34 6.46
N MET A 67 -1.82 3.53 6.57
CA MET A 67 -3.01 3.71 5.73
C MET A 67 -3.62 5.10 5.90
N ILE A 68 -3.74 5.58 7.14
CA ILE A 68 -4.28 6.90 7.44
C ILE A 68 -3.34 7.99 6.92
N GLU A 69 -2.03 7.84 7.07
CA GLU A 69 -1.01 8.78 6.57
C GLU A 69 -1.04 8.87 5.04
N LEU A 70 -1.06 7.73 4.35
CA LEU A 70 -1.20 7.67 2.89
C LEU A 70 -2.47 8.38 2.42
N VAL A 71 -3.62 8.09 3.03
CA VAL A 71 -4.89 8.73 2.67
C VAL A 71 -4.84 10.24 2.89
N LYS A 72 -4.24 10.71 3.99
CA LYS A 72 -4.06 12.16 4.25
C LYS A 72 -3.22 12.84 3.17
N VAL A 73 -2.08 12.25 2.79
CA VAL A 73 -1.22 12.82 1.74
C VAL A 73 -1.92 12.80 0.39
N ILE A 74 -2.49 11.66 -0.01
CA ILE A 74 -3.18 11.48 -1.30
C ILE A 74 -4.37 12.43 -1.45
N SER A 75 -5.11 12.70 -0.36
CA SER A 75 -6.30 13.56 -0.39
C SER A 75 -5.99 15.06 -0.36
N SER A 76 -4.80 15.46 0.08
CA SER A 76 -4.45 16.87 0.30
C SER A 76 -3.34 17.39 -0.60
N GLN A 77 -2.55 16.51 -1.23
CA GLN A 77 -1.42 16.90 -2.07
C GLN A 77 -1.65 16.56 -3.54
N PRO A 78 -1.15 17.40 -4.47
CA PRO A 78 -1.15 17.05 -5.88
C PRO A 78 -0.20 15.86 -6.14
N VAL A 79 -0.46 15.12 -7.21
CA VAL A 79 0.46 14.07 -7.68
C VAL A 79 1.80 14.72 -8.06
N MET A 80 2.90 14.16 -7.56
CA MET A 80 4.24 14.65 -7.89
C MET A 80 4.51 14.55 -9.40
N ARG A 81 4.99 15.66 -9.98
CA ARG A 81 5.37 15.72 -11.39
C ARG A 81 6.86 15.37 -11.52
N GLY A 82 7.17 14.08 -11.52
CA GLY A 82 8.52 13.55 -11.69
C GLY A 82 9.18 13.08 -10.38
N LYS A 83 10.50 12.90 -10.41
CA LYS A 83 11.29 12.22 -9.37
C LYS A 83 12.27 13.11 -8.60
N LYS A 84 12.15 14.43 -8.74
CA LYS A 84 13.06 15.37 -8.05
C LYS A 84 12.46 15.75 -6.70
N ILE A 85 13.10 15.33 -5.62
CA ILE A 85 12.66 15.58 -4.24
C ILE A 85 13.71 16.43 -3.52
N GLY A 86 13.26 17.49 -2.84
CA GLY A 86 14.08 18.30 -1.94
C GLY A 86 13.60 18.16 -0.50
N VAL A 87 14.53 18.09 0.45
CA VAL A 87 14.24 17.98 1.88
C VAL A 87 14.73 19.25 2.58
N LEU A 88 13.85 19.93 3.30
CA LEU A 88 14.17 21.09 4.13
C LEU A 88 13.84 20.76 5.59
N THR A 89 14.83 20.81 6.46
CA THR A 89 14.69 20.52 7.90
C THR A 89 15.78 21.24 8.68
N THR A 90 15.49 21.57 9.94
CA THR A 90 16.47 22.15 10.88
C THR A 90 17.31 21.07 11.57
N SER A 91 16.99 19.78 11.39
CA SER A 91 17.67 18.66 12.02
C SER A 91 18.39 17.78 10.98
N GLY A 92 19.71 17.67 11.10
CA GLY A 92 20.52 16.85 10.21
C GLY A 92 20.18 15.36 10.28
N SER A 93 19.87 14.81 11.46
CA SER A 93 19.52 13.39 11.60
C SER A 93 18.19 13.06 10.94
N ILE A 94 17.18 13.93 11.10
CA ILE A 94 15.89 13.77 10.40
C ILE A 94 16.09 13.92 8.89
N GLY A 95 16.97 14.83 8.44
CA GLY A 95 17.32 14.97 7.03
C GLY A 95 17.90 13.68 6.45
N ALA A 96 18.87 13.07 7.14
CA ALA A 96 19.46 11.79 6.74
C ALA A 96 18.44 10.65 6.71
N MET A 97 17.64 10.50 7.77
CA MET A 97 16.58 9.48 7.82
C MET A 97 15.53 9.66 6.71
N THR A 98 15.19 10.91 6.38
CA THR A 98 14.25 11.22 5.31
C THR A 98 14.85 10.87 3.94
N ALA A 99 16.13 11.19 3.72
CA ALA A 99 16.84 10.81 2.50
C ALA A 99 16.93 9.29 2.33
N ASP A 100 17.22 8.55 3.40
CA ASP A 100 17.23 7.08 3.39
C ASP A 100 15.84 6.51 3.07
N ALA A 101 14.77 7.09 3.62
CA ALA A 101 13.40 6.68 3.32
C ALA A 101 13.06 6.92 1.84
N ILE A 102 13.40 8.08 1.29
CA ILE A 102 13.23 8.39 -0.14
C ILE A 102 13.97 7.35 -0.99
N TYR A 103 15.24 7.09 -0.69
CA TYR A 103 16.06 6.14 -1.45
C TYR A 103 15.48 4.71 -1.45
N LYS A 104 14.91 4.26 -0.32
CA LYS A 104 14.30 2.93 -0.21
C LYS A 104 13.02 2.78 -1.04
N GLU A 105 12.24 3.85 -1.19
CA GLU A 105 10.95 3.82 -1.89
C GLU A 105 11.06 4.10 -3.40
N GLY A 106 12.18 4.64 -3.90
CA GLY A 106 12.52 4.72 -5.33
C GLY A 106 12.68 6.12 -5.91
#